data_AF-A0A2E3AV07-F1
#
_entry.id   AF-A0A2E3AV07-F1
#
_cell.length_a   1.000
_cell.length_b   1.000
_cell.length_c   1.000
_cell.angle_alpha   90.00
_cell.angle_beta   90.00
_cell.angle_gamma   90.00
#
_symmetry.space_group_name_H-M   'P 1'
#
loop_
_entity.id
_entity.type
_entity.pdbx_description
1 polymer ?
#
loop_
_entity_poly.entity_id
_entity_poly.type
_entity_poly.pdbx_seq_one_letter_code
_entity_poly.pdbx_strand_id
1 'polypeptide(L)'
;MIAAFGKVEETAPGILKAPDKVPAVHLTHLAPDGRSHLDKRMIGRVSGHPLVLAPPNDGLGIAIAEGIEDALSIHQATGLGAWAGGSAGHMAKLGCAVADCIECVTLAEDADGPAKAACDQLSADLILRGIEVRRFRAGGA
;
A
#
# COMPACT_ATOMS: atom_id res chain seq x y z
N MET A 1 1.47 12.76 10.83
CA MET A 1 2.16 12.00 9.76
C MET A 1 1.66 12.46 8.39
N ILE A 2 2.53 12.52 7.39
CA ILE A 2 2.21 12.91 6.01
C ILE A 2 2.78 11.83 5.07
N ALA A 3 1.99 11.37 4.11
CA ALA A 3 2.44 10.43 3.07
C ALA A 3 1.85 10.83 1.71
N ALA A 4 2.65 10.72 0.64
CA ALA A 4 2.26 11.09 -0.71
C ALA A 4 1.70 9.87 -1.46
N PHE A 5 0.58 10.06 -2.16
CA PHE A 5 0.11 9.09 -3.13
C PHE A 5 0.93 9.22 -4.42
N GLY A 6 1.33 8.11 -5.01
CA GLY A 6 2.10 8.06 -6.24
C GLY A 6 3.13 6.94 -6.22
N LYS A 7 3.57 6.54 -7.40
CA LYS A 7 4.71 5.64 -7.55
C LYS A 7 6.01 6.41 -7.33
N VAL A 8 7.01 5.73 -6.78
CA VAL A 8 8.38 6.22 -6.72
C VAL A 8 9.19 5.59 -7.85
N GLU A 9 10.13 6.35 -8.39
CA GLU A 9 11.09 5.87 -9.39
C GLU A 9 12.45 5.67 -8.71
N GLU A 10 13.02 4.48 -8.87
CA GLU A 10 14.39 4.19 -8.48
C GLU A 10 15.29 4.34 -9.71
N THR A 11 16.16 5.35 -9.68
CA THR A 11 17.01 5.70 -10.84
C THR A 11 18.32 4.91 -10.88
N ALA A 12 18.72 4.39 -9.72
CA ALA A 12 19.82 3.46 -9.51
C ALA A 12 19.57 2.73 -8.17
N PRO A 13 20.20 1.58 -7.91
CA PRO A 13 20.00 0.84 -6.66
C PRO A 13 20.21 1.73 -5.42
N GLY A 14 19.17 1.85 -4.60
CA GLY A 14 19.13 2.69 -3.40
C GLY A 14 18.89 4.19 -3.65
N ILE A 15 18.73 4.64 -4.91
CA ILE A 15 18.54 6.05 -5.28
C ILE A 15 17.12 6.30 -5.77
N LEU A 16 16.29 6.75 -4.85
CA LEU A 16 14.90 7.15 -5.12
C LEU A 16 14.84 8.60 -5.59
N LYS A 17 14.23 8.81 -6.76
CA LYS A 17 13.94 10.14 -7.29
C LYS A 17 12.67 10.68 -6.64
N ALA A 18 12.70 11.95 -6.25
CA ALA A 18 11.48 12.66 -5.86
C ALA A 18 10.47 12.64 -7.02
N PRO A 19 9.18 12.41 -6.76
CA PRO A 19 8.19 12.38 -7.82
C PRO A 19 8.02 13.76 -8.46
N ASP A 20 7.99 13.83 -9.79
CA ASP A 20 7.78 15.08 -10.53
C ASP A 20 6.36 15.66 -10.30
N LYS A 21 5.42 14.82 -9.85
CA LYS A 21 4.04 15.21 -9.51
C LYS A 21 3.50 14.38 -8.35
N VAL A 22 2.91 15.06 -7.38
CA VAL A 22 2.17 14.45 -6.27
C VAL A 22 0.66 14.68 -6.48
N PRO A 23 -0.12 13.65 -6.91
CA PRO A 23 -1.56 13.79 -7.17
C PRO A 23 -2.42 14.00 -5.92
N ALA A 24 -1.95 13.46 -4.78
CA ALA A 24 -2.62 13.60 -3.50
C ALA A 24 -1.67 13.33 -2.33
N VAL A 25 -2.07 13.76 -1.13
CA VAL A 25 -1.41 13.43 0.13
C VAL A 25 -2.41 12.89 1.15
N HIS A 26 -1.96 11.94 1.95
CA HIS A 26 -2.65 11.45 3.15
C HIS A 26 -2.04 12.12 4.38
N LEU A 27 -2.89 12.80 5.15
CA LEU A 27 -2.53 13.50 6.39
C LEU A 27 -3.19 12.78 7.55
N THR A 28 -2.37 12.20 8.43
CA THR A 28 -2.83 11.64 9.70
C THR A 28 -2.46 12.62 10.80
N HIS A 29 -3.46 13.25 11.43
CA HIS A 29 -3.25 14.05 12.63
C HIS A 29 -3.05 13.10 13.81
N LEU A 30 -1.89 13.21 14.46
CA LEU A 30 -1.53 12.38 15.60
C LEU A 30 -1.76 13.15 16.89
N ALA A 31 -2.06 12.42 17.97
CA ALA A 31 -1.99 12.98 19.31
C ALA A 31 -0.57 13.51 19.60
N PRO A 32 -0.39 14.44 20.56
CA PRO A 32 0.93 14.98 20.89
C PRO A 32 1.97 13.92 21.27
N ASP A 33 1.53 12.78 21.81
CA ASP A 33 2.38 11.65 22.17
C ASP A 33 2.64 10.67 21.00
N GLY A 34 2.02 10.91 19.84
CA GLY A 34 2.15 10.09 18.64
C GLY A 34 1.46 8.72 18.69
N ARG A 35 0.75 8.38 19.78
CA ARG A 35 0.22 7.02 20.01
C ARG A 35 -1.14 6.75 19.39
N SER A 36 -1.89 7.80 19.08
CA SER A 36 -3.23 7.67 18.53
C SER A 36 -3.48 8.63 17.38
N HIS A 37 -4.40 8.23 16.50
CA HIS A 37 -4.87 9.05 15.39
C HIS A 37 -6.04 9.90 15.86
N LEU A 38 -5.92 11.22 15.74
CA LEU A 38 -6.98 12.17 16.07
C LEU A 38 -7.89 12.45 14.87
N ASP A 39 -7.31 12.52 13.67
CA ASP A 39 -8.04 12.77 12.42
C ASP A 39 -7.24 12.24 11.21
N LYS A 40 -7.92 11.96 10.11
CA LYS A 40 -7.33 11.57 8.83
C LYS A 40 -7.96 12.37 7.70
N ARG A 41 -7.13 13.00 6.86
CA ARG A 41 -7.58 13.78 5.70
C ARG A 41 -6.77 13.44 4.46
N MET A 42 -7.45 13.33 3.33
CA MET A 42 -6.81 13.25 2.02
C MET A 42 -6.97 14.58 1.29
N ILE A 43 -5.89 15.09 0.69
CA ILE A 43 -5.92 16.30 -0.13
C ILE A 43 -5.48 15.91 -1.55
N GLY A 44 -6.31 16.17 -2.56
CA GLY A 44 -6.05 15.86 -3.96
C GLY A 44 -6.82 14.63 -4.48
N ARG A 45 -6.46 14.16 -5.68
CA ARG A 45 -7.14 13.03 -6.34
C ARG A 45 -6.37 11.73 -6.12
N VAL A 46 -6.92 10.86 -5.28
CA VAL A 46 -6.24 9.66 -4.76
C VAL A 46 -6.36 8.44 -5.68
N SER A 47 -7.51 8.27 -6.34
CA SER A 47 -7.89 7.00 -6.99
C SER A 47 -6.81 6.40 -7.90
N GLY A 48 -6.52 5.12 -7.69
CA GLY A 48 -5.58 4.33 -8.51
C GLY A 48 -4.11 4.57 -8.23
N HIS A 49 -3.76 5.36 -7.20
CA HIS A 49 -2.38 5.59 -6.79
C HIS A 49 -2.13 4.98 -5.41
N PRO A 50 -1.05 4.22 -5.22
CA PRO A 50 -0.67 3.72 -3.90
C PRO A 50 0.03 4.81 -3.08
N LEU A 51 0.09 4.60 -1.76
CA LEU A 51 1.11 5.18 -0.90
C LEU A 51 2.30 4.22 -0.91
N VAL A 52 3.35 4.50 -1.68
CA VAL A 52 4.56 3.64 -1.69
C VAL A 52 5.42 3.99 -0.47
N LEU A 53 5.46 3.07 0.49
CA LEU A 53 6.18 3.24 1.76
C LEU A 53 7.56 2.57 1.71
N ALA A 54 7.65 1.44 0.98
CA ALA A 54 8.88 0.84 0.51
C ALA A 54 8.69 0.41 -0.96
N PRO A 55 9.62 0.75 -1.87
CA PRO A 55 9.54 0.33 -3.27
C PRO A 55 9.65 -1.20 -3.39
N PRO A 56 9.15 -1.81 -4.49
CA PRO A 56 9.49 -3.18 -4.84
C PRO A 56 11.01 -3.37 -4.90
N ASN A 57 11.48 -4.57 -4.57
CA ASN A 57 12.90 -4.94 -4.62
C ASN A 57 13.10 -6.19 -5.49
N ASP A 58 14.34 -6.69 -5.55
CA ASP A 58 14.72 -7.86 -6.36
C ASP A 58 13.99 -9.16 -6.01
N GLY A 59 13.24 -9.19 -4.90
CA GLY A 59 12.35 -10.30 -4.57
C GLY A 59 11.07 -10.37 -5.40
N LEU A 60 10.82 -9.38 -6.27
CA LEU A 60 9.64 -9.30 -7.18
C LEU A 60 8.29 -9.40 -6.46
N GLY A 61 8.28 -9.15 -5.15
CA GLY A 61 7.13 -9.24 -4.28
C GLY A 61 6.83 -7.91 -3.58
N ILE A 62 5.54 -7.61 -3.44
CA ILE A 62 5.09 -6.47 -2.61
C ILE A 62 4.00 -6.89 -1.63
N ALA A 63 3.97 -6.23 -0.48
CA ALA A 63 2.86 -6.23 0.45
C ALA A 63 1.96 -5.02 0.20
N ILE A 64 0.64 -5.21 0.20
CA ILE A 64 -0.34 -4.14 0.11
C ILE A 64 -1.29 -4.27 1.32
N ALA A 65 -1.42 -3.19 2.07
CA ALA A 65 -2.38 -3.08 3.17
C ALA A 65 -3.33 -1.90 2.97
N GLU A 66 -4.41 -1.85 3.76
CA GLU A 66 -5.28 -0.67 3.79
C GLU A 66 -4.55 0.53 4.43
N GLY A 67 -3.94 0.33 5.60
CA GLY A 67 -3.27 1.35 6.40
C GLY A 67 -1.75 1.46 6.17
N ILE A 68 -1.19 2.60 6.57
CA ILE A 68 0.25 2.87 6.49
C ILE A 68 1.01 2.02 7.53
N GLU A 69 0.45 1.90 8.72
CA GLU A 69 1.04 1.23 9.86
C GLU A 69 1.19 -0.28 9.60
N ASP A 70 0.17 -0.91 9.01
CA ASP A 70 0.19 -2.34 8.66
C ASP A 70 1.21 -2.63 7.56
N ALA A 71 1.22 -1.81 6.51
CA ALA A 71 2.18 -1.95 5.42
C ALA A 71 3.63 -1.80 5.92
N LEU A 72 3.91 -0.80 6.76
CA LEU A 72 5.23 -0.63 7.38
C LEU A 72 5.58 -1.80 8.30
N SER A 73 4.63 -2.32 9.06
CA SER A 73 4.86 -3.49 9.93
C SER A 73 5.24 -4.73 9.11
N ILE A 74 4.57 -4.96 7.98
CA ILE A 74 4.91 -6.06 7.07
C ILE A 74 6.28 -5.84 6.44
N HIS A 75 6.60 -4.61 6.01
CA HIS A 75 7.94 -4.30 5.50
C HIS A 75 9.01 -4.61 6.54
N GLN A 76 8.83 -4.16 7.78
CA GLN A 76 9.76 -4.41 8.88
C GLN A 76 9.93 -5.90 9.18
N ALA A 77 8.86 -6.68 9.09
CA ALA A 77 8.88 -8.11 9.38
C ALA A 77 9.45 -8.96 8.24
N THR A 78 9.33 -8.52 6.98
CA THR A 78 9.58 -9.38 5.80
C THR A 78 10.65 -8.85 4.85
N GLY A 79 10.95 -7.55 4.90
CA GLY A 79 11.81 -6.87 3.93
C GLY A 79 11.18 -6.66 2.55
N LEU A 80 9.92 -7.07 2.31
CA LEU A 80 9.23 -6.86 1.04
C LEU A 80 8.97 -5.38 0.77
N GLY A 81 8.85 -4.98 -0.50
CA GLY A 81 8.26 -3.70 -0.85
C GLY A 81 6.86 -3.58 -0.23
N ALA A 82 6.44 -2.39 0.18
CA ALA A 82 5.21 -2.22 0.98
C ALA A 82 4.45 -0.96 0.62
N TRP A 83 3.17 -1.14 0.28
CA TRP A 83 2.26 -0.09 -0.14
C TRP A 83 1.03 -0.03 0.76
N ALA A 84 0.47 1.16 0.92
CA ALA A 84 -0.84 1.34 1.54
C ALA A 84 -1.86 1.91 0.54
N GLY A 85 -3.11 1.46 0.65
CA GLY A 85 -4.24 2.00 -0.13
C GLY A 85 -4.81 3.29 0.45
N GLY A 86 -4.62 3.55 1.74
CA GLY A 86 -5.17 4.69 2.48
C GLY A 86 -6.66 4.54 2.85
N SER A 87 -7.39 3.67 2.17
CA SER A 87 -8.72 3.16 2.55
C SER A 87 -9.06 1.90 1.73
N ALA A 88 -9.99 1.08 2.20
CA ALA A 88 -10.46 -0.11 1.48
C ALA A 88 -10.86 0.20 0.03
N GLY A 89 -11.67 1.25 -0.19
CA GLY A 89 -12.16 1.61 -1.52
C GLY A 89 -11.08 2.09 -2.49
N HIS A 90 -9.96 2.62 -2.00
CA HIS A 90 -8.81 2.97 -2.82
C HIS A 90 -7.88 1.78 -3.06
N MET A 91 -7.68 0.95 -2.05
CA MET A 91 -6.91 -0.30 -2.16
C MET A 91 -7.44 -1.20 -3.27
N ALA A 92 -8.78 -1.35 -3.37
CA ALA A 92 -9.44 -2.12 -4.41
C ALA A 92 -9.11 -1.69 -5.85
N LYS A 93 -8.59 -0.47 -6.05
CA LYS A 93 -8.31 0.13 -7.36
C LYS A 93 -6.82 0.12 -7.72
N LEU A 94 -5.99 -0.52 -6.90
CA LEU A 94 -4.53 -0.56 -7.11
C LEU A 94 -4.09 -1.59 -8.15
N GLY A 95 -5.02 -2.42 -8.67
CA GLY A 95 -4.72 -3.46 -9.65
C GLY A 95 -3.86 -2.95 -10.80
N CYS A 96 -4.21 -1.84 -11.44
CA CYS A 96 -3.44 -1.25 -12.55
C CYS A 96 -2.13 -0.56 -12.14
N ALA A 97 -1.90 -0.29 -10.85
CA ALA A 97 -0.69 0.39 -10.37
C ALA A 97 0.49 -0.58 -10.18
N VAL A 98 0.20 -1.86 -9.93
CA VAL A 98 1.21 -2.92 -9.78
C VAL A 98 1.87 -3.17 -11.13
N ALA A 99 3.21 -3.13 -11.21
CA ALA A 99 3.94 -3.37 -12.46
C ALA A 99 3.89 -4.86 -12.86
N ASP A 100 3.99 -5.17 -14.16
CA ASP A 100 3.95 -6.55 -14.69
C ASP A 100 5.17 -7.39 -14.27
N CYS A 101 6.26 -6.76 -13.80
CA CYS A 101 7.43 -7.47 -13.27
C CYS A 101 7.23 -7.98 -11.83
N ILE A 102 6.13 -7.61 -11.17
CA ILE A 102 5.79 -8.14 -9.85
C ILE A 102 5.19 -9.54 -10.03
N GLU A 103 5.80 -10.53 -9.41
CA GLU A 103 5.36 -11.93 -9.49
C GLU A 103 4.37 -12.28 -8.39
N CYS A 104 4.48 -11.64 -7.22
CA CYS A 104 3.65 -11.95 -6.06
C CYS A 104 3.20 -10.69 -5.31
N VAL A 105 1.92 -10.63 -4.97
CA VAL A 105 1.34 -9.60 -4.10
C VAL A 105 0.77 -10.25 -2.85
N THR A 106 1.26 -9.83 -1.68
CA THR A 106 0.71 -10.20 -0.38
C THR A 106 -0.28 -9.14 0.10
N LEU A 107 -1.55 -9.49 0.21
CA LEU A 107 -2.60 -8.61 0.70
C LEU A 107 -2.78 -8.81 2.21
N ALA A 108 -2.64 -7.72 2.98
CA ALA A 108 -2.98 -7.70 4.39
C ALA A 108 -4.48 -7.48 4.54
N GLU A 109 -5.20 -8.51 4.97
CA GLU A 109 -6.63 -8.49 5.18
C GLU A 109 -6.91 -8.22 6.66
N ASP A 110 -7.54 -7.07 6.95
CA ASP A 110 -8.10 -6.80 8.27
C ASP A 110 -9.36 -7.67 8.49
N ALA A 111 -9.66 -8.02 9.75
CA ALA A 111 -10.66 -9.01 10.10
C ALA A 111 -12.10 -8.56 9.81
N ASP A 112 -12.35 -7.24 9.67
CA ASP A 112 -13.71 -6.69 9.62
C ASP A 112 -14.03 -5.92 8.33
N GLY A 113 -15.15 -6.29 7.69
CA GLY A 113 -15.92 -5.42 6.79
C GLY A 113 -15.29 -5.07 5.42
N PRO A 114 -15.42 -3.81 4.94
CA PRO A 114 -15.08 -3.36 3.58
C PRO A 114 -13.67 -3.73 3.08
N ALA A 115 -12.71 -3.91 3.99
CA ALA A 115 -11.34 -4.32 3.67
C ALA A 115 -11.29 -5.68 2.95
N LYS A 116 -12.15 -6.63 3.34
CA LYS A 116 -12.26 -7.95 2.70
C LYS A 116 -12.70 -7.85 1.24
N ALA A 117 -13.75 -7.08 0.97
CA ALA A 117 -14.25 -6.89 -0.39
C ALA A 117 -13.22 -6.18 -1.28
N ALA A 118 -12.44 -5.25 -0.71
CA ALA A 118 -11.34 -4.62 -1.40
C ALA A 118 -10.21 -5.60 -1.73
N CYS A 119 -9.83 -6.47 -0.78
CA CYS A 119 -8.89 -7.57 -1.04
C CYS A 119 -9.41 -8.53 -2.11
N ASP A 120 -10.71 -8.86 -2.11
CA ASP A 120 -11.34 -9.71 -3.13
C ASP A 120 -11.22 -9.10 -4.53
N GLN A 121 -11.61 -7.84 -4.69
CA GLN A 121 -11.50 -7.14 -5.97
C GLN A 121 -10.05 -7.05 -6.45
N LEU A 122 -9.14 -6.60 -5.58
CA LEU A 122 -7.73 -6.45 -5.94
C LEU A 122 -7.10 -7.81 -6.28
N SER A 123 -7.47 -8.88 -5.56
CA SER A 123 -7.02 -10.24 -5.88
C SER A 123 -7.45 -10.64 -7.28
N ALA A 124 -8.72 -10.42 -7.63
CA ALA A 124 -9.25 -10.77 -8.94
C ALA A 124 -8.52 -10.02 -10.07
N ASP A 125 -8.30 -8.71 -9.90
CA ASP A 125 -7.60 -7.88 -10.88
C ASP A 125 -6.15 -8.35 -11.11
N LEU A 126 -5.45 -8.75 -10.06
CA LEU A 126 -4.05 -9.21 -10.13
C LEU A 126 -3.95 -10.62 -10.72
N ILE A 127 -4.85 -11.54 -10.34
CA ILE A 127 -4.89 -12.90 -10.88
C ILE A 127 -5.17 -12.88 -12.39
N LEU A 128 -6.06 -11.99 -12.85
CA LEU A 128 -6.32 -11.82 -14.28
C LEU A 128 -5.08 -11.36 -15.07
N ARG A 129 -4.11 -10.74 -14.40
CA ARG A 129 -2.83 -10.32 -14.97
C ARG A 129 -1.72 -11.37 -14.81
N GLY A 130 -2.02 -12.54 -14.24
CA GLY A 130 -1.05 -13.62 -14.02
C GLY A 130 -0.13 -13.41 -12.81
N ILE A 131 -0.49 -12.49 -11.90
CA ILE A 131 0.29 -12.19 -10.69
C ILE A 131 -0.20 -13.10 -9.56
N GLU A 132 0.71 -13.77 -8.85
CA GLU A 132 0.37 -14.58 -7.67
C GLU A 132 -0.17 -13.67 -6.55
N VAL A 133 -1.25 -14.08 -5.90
CA VAL A 133 -1.81 -13.35 -4.76
C VAL A 133 -1.79 -14.22 -3.52
N ARG A 134 -1.14 -13.73 -2.47
CA ARG A 134 -1.18 -14.30 -1.12
C ARG A 134 -2.01 -13.40 -0.22
N ARG A 135 -2.74 -14.00 0.72
CA ARG A 135 -3.48 -13.25 1.73
C ARG A 135 -2.92 -13.55 3.10
N PHE A 136 -2.67 -12.49 3.85
CA PHE A 136 -2.21 -12.55 5.22
C PHE A 136 -3.26 -11.91 6.11
N ARG A 137 -3.64 -12.62 7.18
CA ARG A 137 -4.43 -12.09 8.29
C ARG A 137 -3.53 -12.08 9.50
N ALA A 138 -3.35 -10.93 10.14
CA ALA A 138 -2.74 -10.91 11.46
C ALA A 138 -3.70 -11.62 12.42
N GLY A 139 -3.28 -12.74 13.00
CA GLY A 139 -4.03 -13.36 14.09
C GLY A 139 -4.06 -12.40 15.28
N GLY A 140 -5.25 -12.09 15.79
CA GLY A 140 -5.39 -11.31 17.01
C GLY A 140 -4.60 -11.94 18.15
N ALA A 141 -3.78 -11.14 18.81
CA ALA A 141 -3.19 -11.48 20.09
C ALA A 141 -4.25 -11.49 21.19
#